data_AF-A0AAV8WKZ5-F1
#
_entry.id   AF-A0AAV8WKZ5-F1
#
_cell.length_a   1.000
_cell.length_b   1.000
_cell.length_c   1.000
_cell.angle_alpha   90.00
_cell.angle_beta   90.00
_cell.angle_gamma   90.00
#
_symmetry.space_group_name_H-M   'P 1'
#
loop_
_entity.id
_entity.type
_entity.pdbx_description
1 polymer ?
#
loop_
_entity_poly.entity_id
_entity_poly.type
_entity_poly.pdbx_seq_one_letter_code
_entity_poly.pdbx_strand_id
1 'polypeptide(L)'
;MFPQKYNFLLINSDRLTTPYDIHNTLQDIIQIADRKYTPTGSVGCPKCQSLFKEVDEARSCEDASIHQHWCTCKSHDYINSNNTVVKSIALFIIKQINNIIKLFPEGGACTTYSLENVHSAGISKSYLNKKNQTVNYFLVIIKTKPIAMFEATVEAHLELDPEADDNNFKLLGDITRVNRYADNSHCIENGVLKNIVTVMILLVW
;
A
#
# COMPACT_ATOMS: atom_id res chain seq x y z
N MET A 1 -38.66 13.86 -5.41
CA MET A 1 -37.38 14.61 -5.37
C MET A 1 -36.70 14.29 -4.03
N PHE A 2 -35.38 14.07 -3.98
CA PHE A 2 -34.67 13.62 -2.77
C PHE A 2 -33.71 14.70 -2.21
N PRO A 3 -34.21 15.78 -1.60
CA PRO A 3 -33.39 16.93 -1.21
C PRO A 3 -32.34 16.59 -0.14
N GLN A 4 -32.67 15.72 0.82
CA GLN A 4 -31.73 15.30 1.86
C GLN A 4 -30.56 14.50 1.28
N LYS A 5 -30.84 13.56 0.37
CA LYS A 5 -29.81 12.77 -0.32
C LYS A 5 -28.88 13.67 -1.14
N TYR A 6 -29.44 14.68 -1.82
CA TYR A 6 -28.67 15.69 -2.54
C TYR A 6 -27.77 16.51 -1.60
N ASN A 7 -28.28 16.93 -0.43
CA ASN A 7 -27.48 17.64 0.56
C ASN A 7 -26.30 16.80 1.07
N PHE A 8 -26.51 15.50 1.32
CA PHE A 8 -25.40 14.62 1.71
C PHE A 8 -24.37 14.43 0.60
N LEU A 9 -24.78 14.38 -0.68
CA LEU A 9 -23.81 14.38 -1.78
C LEU A 9 -22.93 15.63 -1.79
N LEU A 10 -23.51 16.80 -1.51
CA LEU A 10 -22.76 18.06 -1.41
C LEU A 10 -21.81 18.06 -0.22
N ILE A 11 -22.25 17.62 0.97
CA ILE A 11 -21.36 17.51 2.13
C ILE A 11 -20.21 16.53 1.84
N ASN A 12 -20.53 15.38 1.25
CA ASN A 12 -19.57 14.32 1.00
C ASN A 12 -18.54 14.65 -0.10
N SER A 13 -18.74 15.71 -0.89
CA SER A 13 -17.71 16.15 -1.86
C SER A 13 -16.42 16.60 -1.18
N ASP A 14 -16.52 17.05 0.07
CA ASP A 14 -15.39 17.51 0.89
C ASP A 14 -15.00 16.47 1.97
N ARG A 15 -15.45 15.21 1.84
CA ARG A 15 -15.16 14.11 2.78
C ARG A 15 -14.29 13.03 2.16
N LEU A 16 -13.60 12.26 3.00
CA LEU A 16 -12.85 11.09 2.57
C LEU A 16 -13.81 10.00 2.09
N THR A 17 -13.90 9.83 0.77
CA THR A 17 -14.75 8.85 0.10
C THR A 17 -13.91 7.95 -0.81
N THR A 18 -14.45 6.78 -1.13
CA THR A 18 -13.78 5.78 -1.95
C THR A 18 -14.72 5.22 -3.02
N PRO A 19 -14.21 4.51 -4.04
CA PRO A 19 -15.05 3.83 -5.01
C PRO A 19 -16.06 2.84 -4.39
N TYR A 20 -15.78 2.32 -3.18
CA TYR A 20 -16.72 1.48 -2.46
C TYR A 20 -17.97 2.24 -1.98
N ASP A 21 -17.82 3.52 -1.61
CA ASP A 21 -18.96 4.37 -1.26
C ASP A 21 -19.82 4.66 -2.51
N ILE A 22 -19.18 4.88 -3.66
CA ILE A 22 -19.86 5.01 -4.96
C ILE A 22 -20.61 3.73 -5.31
N HIS A 23 -19.96 2.56 -5.16
CA HIS A 23 -20.61 1.26 -5.39
C HIS A 23 -21.87 1.10 -4.54
N ASN A 24 -21.81 1.42 -3.25
CA ASN A 24 -22.98 1.40 -2.36
C ASN A 24 -24.05 2.42 -2.77
N THR A 25 -23.64 3.58 -3.28
CA THR A 25 -24.56 4.61 -3.80
C THR A 25 -25.30 4.12 -5.04
N LEU A 26 -24.62 3.40 -5.95
CA LEU A 26 -25.23 2.78 -7.11
C LEU A 26 -26.24 1.70 -6.71
N GLN A 27 -25.92 0.88 -5.71
CA GLN A 27 -26.87 -0.09 -5.15
C GLN A 27 -28.13 0.60 -4.59
N ASP A 28 -27.97 1.70 -3.86
CA ASP A 28 -29.10 2.51 -3.38
C ASP A 28 -29.94 3.08 -4.53
N ILE A 29 -29.32 3.52 -5.63
CA ILE A 29 -30.03 4.00 -6.82
C ILE A 29 -30.88 2.89 -7.42
N ILE A 30 -30.34 1.66 -7.52
CA ILE A 30 -31.09 0.50 -7.99
C ILE A 30 -32.27 0.22 -7.06
N GLN A 31 -32.07 0.26 -5.74
CA GLN A 31 -33.16 0.06 -4.77
C GLN A 31 -34.26 1.13 -4.87
N ILE A 32 -33.90 2.39 -5.20
CA ILE A 32 -34.88 3.45 -5.44
C ILE A 32 -35.75 3.12 -6.67
N ALA A 33 -35.14 2.56 -7.72
CA ALA A 33 -35.83 2.19 -8.96
C ALA A 33 -36.64 0.88 -8.82
N ASP A 34 -36.10 -0.12 -8.10
CA ASP A 34 -36.74 -1.40 -7.81
C ASP A 34 -36.66 -1.72 -6.32
N ARG A 35 -37.79 -1.60 -5.63
CA ARG A 35 -37.90 -1.88 -4.19
C ARG A 35 -37.68 -3.34 -3.81
N LYS A 36 -37.68 -4.27 -4.77
CA LYS A 36 -37.38 -5.68 -4.52
C LYS A 36 -35.87 -5.95 -4.45
N TYR A 37 -35.06 -5.02 -4.94
CA TYR A 37 -33.61 -5.12 -4.84
C TYR A 37 -33.15 -4.84 -3.39
N THR A 38 -32.29 -5.72 -2.89
CA THR A 38 -31.68 -5.59 -1.56
C THR A 38 -30.19 -5.29 -1.73
N PRO A 39 -29.73 -4.08 -1.38
CA PRO A 39 -28.31 -3.76 -1.36
C PRO A 39 -27.54 -4.73 -0.45
N THR A 40 -26.47 -5.32 -0.98
CA THR A 40 -25.56 -6.18 -0.22
C THR A 40 -24.40 -5.42 0.40
N GLY A 41 -24.19 -4.17 -0.04
CA GLY A 41 -23.02 -3.38 0.31
C GLY A 41 -21.75 -3.90 -0.35
N SER A 42 -20.64 -3.21 -0.08
CA SER A 42 -19.32 -3.55 -0.57
C SER A 42 -18.65 -4.59 0.32
N VAL A 43 -18.26 -5.72 -0.27
CA VAL A 43 -17.47 -6.76 0.43
C VAL A 43 -16.06 -6.25 0.78
N GLY A 44 -15.46 -5.44 -0.09
CA GLY A 44 -14.11 -4.90 0.11
C GLY A 44 -14.02 -3.80 1.17
N CYS A 45 -15.16 -3.20 1.53
CA CYS A 45 -15.23 -2.20 2.58
C CYS A 45 -16.56 -2.30 3.35
N PRO A 46 -16.61 -3.16 4.39
CA PRO A 46 -17.82 -3.36 5.18
C PRO A 46 -18.31 -2.12 5.94
N LYS A 47 -17.40 -1.17 6.21
CA LYS A 47 -17.72 0.12 6.85
C LYS A 47 -18.09 1.23 5.86
N CYS A 48 -17.88 1.01 4.56
CA CYS A 48 -18.25 1.98 3.55
C CYS A 48 -19.77 2.07 3.40
N GLN A 49 -20.25 3.20 2.93
CA GLN A 49 -21.68 3.49 2.88
C GLN A 49 -22.05 4.28 1.63
N SER A 50 -23.34 4.29 1.32
CA SER A 50 -23.87 5.16 0.26
C SER A 50 -23.62 6.63 0.58
N LEU A 51 -23.25 7.40 -0.44
CA LEU A 51 -23.04 8.85 -0.38
C LEU A 51 -24.36 9.62 -0.22
N PHE A 52 -25.50 8.93 -0.21
CA PHE A 52 -26.78 9.48 0.23
C PHE A 52 -26.94 9.52 1.75
N LYS A 53 -25.90 9.20 2.51
CA LYS A 53 -25.77 9.39 3.94
C LYS A 53 -24.52 10.23 4.22
N GLU A 54 -24.53 10.98 5.31
CA GLU A 54 -23.37 11.77 5.70
C GLU A 54 -22.16 10.88 6.03
N VAL A 55 -21.02 11.18 5.43
CA VAL A 55 -19.74 10.58 5.76
C VAL A 55 -19.08 11.40 6.85
N ASP A 56 -18.64 10.71 7.90
CA ASP A 56 -17.95 11.33 9.03
C ASP A 56 -16.72 12.11 8.56
N GLU A 57 -16.58 13.34 9.08
CA GLU A 57 -15.41 14.19 8.90
C GLU A 57 -14.14 13.55 9.42
N ALA A 58 -14.24 12.82 10.53
CA ALA A 58 -13.13 12.16 11.20
C ALA A 58 -12.86 10.74 10.66
N ARG A 59 -13.47 10.35 9.54
CA ARG A 59 -13.30 9.01 8.95
C ARG A 59 -11.81 8.72 8.69
N SER A 60 -11.34 7.60 9.23
CA SER A 60 -9.96 7.16 9.05
C SER A 60 -9.76 6.40 7.72
N CYS A 61 -8.50 6.28 7.28
CA CYS A 61 -8.15 5.42 6.15
C CYS A 61 -8.57 3.95 6.38
N GLU A 62 -8.49 3.44 7.61
CA GLU A 62 -8.92 2.06 7.94
C GLU A 62 -10.46 1.91 7.82
N ASP A 63 -11.24 2.94 8.18
CA ASP A 63 -12.70 2.95 7.98
C ASP A 63 -13.11 3.12 6.50
N ALA A 64 -12.22 3.67 5.69
CA ALA A 64 -12.36 3.76 4.24
C ALA A 64 -11.77 2.54 3.51
N SER A 65 -11.26 1.53 4.22
CA SER A 65 -10.55 0.38 3.66
C SER A 65 -9.37 0.77 2.74
N ILE A 66 -8.72 1.90 3.04
CA ILE A 66 -7.50 2.36 2.39
C ILE A 66 -6.31 1.85 3.21
N HIS A 67 -5.44 1.06 2.57
CA HIS A 67 -4.23 0.56 3.23
C HIS A 67 -3.30 1.72 3.62
N GLN A 68 -2.54 1.59 4.70
CA GLN A 68 -1.66 2.67 5.19
C GLN A 68 -0.67 3.19 4.14
N HIS A 69 -0.13 2.31 3.28
CA HIS A 69 0.71 2.67 2.14
C HIS A 69 0.05 3.69 1.19
N TRP A 70 -1.27 3.61 1.01
CA TRP A 70 -2.05 4.48 0.12
C TRP A 70 -2.76 5.62 0.86
N CYS A 71 -2.54 5.75 2.16
CA CYS A 71 -3.20 6.75 2.99
C CYS A 71 -2.49 8.10 2.86
N THR A 72 -3.06 9.01 2.06
CA THR A 72 -2.50 10.36 1.81
C THR A 72 -2.72 11.34 2.96
N CYS A 73 -3.59 11.01 3.92
CA CYS A 73 -3.91 11.88 5.06
C CYS A 73 -2.73 12.13 6.01
N LYS A 74 -1.64 11.37 5.86
CA LYS A 74 -0.47 11.49 6.71
C LYS A 74 0.76 11.93 5.92
N SER A 75 1.32 13.06 6.32
CA SER A 75 2.58 13.58 5.78
C SER A 75 3.78 12.81 6.34
N HIS A 76 4.86 12.81 5.58
CA HIS A 76 6.16 12.27 5.99
C HIS A 76 7.20 13.37 5.90
N ASP A 77 8.14 13.36 6.84
CA ASP A 77 9.32 14.22 6.79
C ASP A 77 10.47 13.43 6.18
N TYR A 78 11.14 14.00 5.18
CA TYR A 78 12.30 13.36 4.57
C TYR A 78 13.44 13.24 5.57
N ILE A 79 14.03 12.06 5.65
CA ILE A 79 15.17 11.76 6.51
C ILE A 79 16.38 11.31 5.70
N ASN A 80 17.55 11.35 6.34
CA ASN A 80 18.79 10.95 5.70
C ASN A 80 18.74 9.46 5.28
N SER A 81 18.91 9.19 3.99
CA SER A 81 18.91 7.83 3.42
C SER A 81 20.06 6.96 3.92
N ASN A 82 21.11 7.56 4.48
CA ASN A 82 22.24 6.85 5.09
C ASN A 82 22.01 6.46 6.56
N ASN A 83 20.88 6.83 7.16
CA ASN A 83 20.53 6.43 8.52
C ASN A 83 20.52 4.90 8.65
N THR A 84 21.09 4.38 9.73
CA THR A 84 21.19 2.93 10.00
C THR A 84 19.83 2.23 9.94
N VAL A 85 18.79 2.83 10.53
CA VAL A 85 17.41 2.31 10.51
C VAL A 85 16.89 2.19 9.08
N VAL A 86 17.12 3.22 8.26
CA VAL A 86 16.69 3.24 6.86
C VAL A 86 17.41 2.15 6.04
N LYS A 87 18.70 1.91 6.30
CA LYS A 87 19.44 0.82 5.65
C LYS A 87 18.92 -0.55 6.05
N SER A 88 18.63 -0.77 7.33
CA SER A 88 18.04 -2.02 7.81
C SER A 88 16.66 -2.27 7.18
N ILE A 89 15.82 -1.24 7.11
CA ILE A 89 14.52 -1.29 6.43
C ILE A 89 14.70 -1.63 4.94
N ALA A 90 15.66 -1.02 4.25
CA ALA A 90 15.93 -1.30 2.84
C ALA A 90 16.33 -2.77 2.61
N LEU A 91 17.16 -3.35 3.49
CA LEU A 91 17.53 -4.76 3.43
C LEU A 91 16.33 -5.68 3.72
N PHE A 92 15.48 -5.31 4.69
CA PHE A 92 14.22 -6.01 4.94
C PHE A 92 13.31 -6.01 3.70
N ILE A 93 13.16 -4.87 3.03
CA ILE A 93 12.35 -4.77 1.79
C ILE A 93 12.90 -5.71 0.70
N ILE A 94 14.23 -5.73 0.49
CA ILE A 94 14.86 -6.66 -0.47
C ILE A 94 14.58 -8.12 -0.11
N LYS A 95 14.66 -8.47 1.18
CA LYS A 95 14.34 -9.81 1.66
C LYS A 95 12.88 -10.18 1.35
N GLN A 96 11.95 -9.27 1.60
CA GLN A 96 10.53 -9.47 1.26
C GLN A 96 10.31 -9.66 -0.23
N ILE A 97 10.90 -8.81 -1.09
CA ILE A 97 10.80 -8.95 -2.55
C ILE A 97 11.29 -10.33 -2.99
N ASN A 98 12.48 -10.75 -2.53
CA ASN A 98 13.05 -12.03 -2.92
C ASN A 98 12.24 -13.23 -2.38
N ASN A 99 11.61 -13.10 -1.22
CA ASN A 99 10.70 -14.11 -0.69
C ASN A 99 9.45 -14.22 -1.55
N ILE A 100 8.84 -13.09 -1.94
CA ILE A 100 7.70 -13.06 -2.85
C ILE A 100 8.04 -13.80 -4.14
N ILE A 101 9.19 -13.50 -4.76
CA ILE A 101 9.62 -14.18 -6.00
C ILE A 101 9.74 -15.69 -5.79
N LYS A 102 10.37 -16.15 -4.71
CA LYS A 102 10.59 -17.58 -4.43
C LYS A 102 9.31 -18.36 -4.15
N LEU A 103 8.24 -17.72 -3.68
CA LEU A 103 6.99 -18.38 -3.35
C LEU A 103 6.20 -18.81 -4.60
N PHE A 104 6.50 -18.24 -5.77
CA PHE A 104 5.78 -18.58 -7.00
C PHE A 104 6.52 -19.65 -7.82
N PRO A 105 5.80 -20.61 -8.41
CA PRO A 105 6.37 -21.66 -9.25
C PRO A 105 7.22 -21.10 -10.41
N GLU A 106 6.78 -20.01 -11.05
CA GLU A 106 7.51 -19.36 -12.15
C GLU A 106 8.69 -18.50 -11.67
N GLY A 107 8.81 -18.28 -10.36
CA GLY A 107 9.82 -17.39 -9.77
C GLY A 107 11.27 -17.80 -10.06
N GLY A 108 11.52 -19.09 -10.32
CA GLY A 108 12.84 -19.59 -10.70
C GLY A 108 13.37 -19.06 -12.04
N ALA A 109 12.50 -18.54 -12.91
CA ALA A 109 12.90 -17.88 -14.16
C ALA A 109 13.21 -16.38 -13.98
N CYS A 110 12.92 -15.83 -12.81
CA CYS A 110 13.15 -14.43 -12.47
C CYS A 110 14.43 -14.26 -11.65
N THR A 111 15.07 -13.11 -11.81
CA THR A 111 16.27 -12.75 -11.05
C THR A 111 15.92 -12.36 -9.60
N THR A 112 16.85 -12.58 -8.68
CA THR A 112 16.77 -12.01 -7.33
C THR A 112 17.37 -10.60 -7.33
N TYR A 113 16.89 -9.76 -6.42
CA TYR A 113 17.40 -8.40 -6.26
C TYR A 113 18.38 -8.31 -5.10
N SER A 114 19.35 -7.42 -5.26
CA SER A 114 20.23 -6.94 -4.20
C SER A 114 20.10 -5.42 -4.07
N LEU A 115 20.31 -4.88 -2.88
CA LEU A 115 20.24 -3.45 -2.64
C LEU A 115 21.40 -2.74 -3.36
N GLU A 116 21.09 -1.75 -4.21
CA GLU A 116 22.11 -0.84 -4.76
C GLU A 116 22.31 0.34 -3.79
N ASN A 117 21.24 1.08 -3.54
CA ASN A 117 21.20 2.19 -2.59
C ASN A 117 19.75 2.52 -2.21
N VAL A 118 19.60 3.31 -1.15
CA VAL A 118 18.32 3.96 -0.83
C VAL A 118 18.23 5.25 -1.63
N HIS A 119 17.17 5.41 -2.42
CA HIS A 119 16.92 6.62 -3.21
C HIS A 119 16.36 7.73 -2.33
N SER A 120 15.32 7.43 -1.55
CA SER A 120 14.70 8.35 -0.61
C SER A 120 14.09 7.61 0.58
N ALA A 121 14.00 8.30 1.71
CA ALA A 121 13.31 7.81 2.89
C ALA A 121 12.54 8.96 3.56
N GLY A 122 11.29 8.71 3.90
CA GLY A 122 10.45 9.60 4.69
C GLY A 122 9.96 8.89 5.95
N ILE A 123 9.77 9.63 7.02
CA ILE A 123 9.26 9.11 8.29
C ILE A 123 7.99 9.83 8.71
N SER A 124 7.07 9.08 9.30
CA SER A 124 5.89 9.63 9.94
C SER A 124 6.14 10.23 11.31
N LYS A 125 5.16 10.99 11.80
CA LYS A 125 4.99 11.17 13.25
C LYS A 125 4.79 9.82 13.94
N SER A 126 5.25 9.70 15.17
CA SER A 126 5.06 8.48 15.96
C SER A 126 3.58 8.26 16.31
N TYR A 127 3.20 7.00 16.46
CA TYR A 127 1.86 6.58 16.86
C TYR A 127 1.91 5.28 17.66
N LEU A 128 0.81 4.93 18.31
CA LEU A 128 0.65 3.66 19.02
C LEU A 128 0.09 2.61 18.06
N ASN A 129 0.81 1.51 17.87
CA ASN A 129 0.32 0.38 17.09
C ASN A 129 -0.71 -0.46 17.86
N LYS A 130 -1.25 -1.51 17.23
CA LYS A 130 -2.22 -2.44 17.83
C LYS A 130 -1.69 -3.19 19.07
N LYS A 131 -0.38 -3.14 19.34
CA LYS A 131 0.29 -3.71 20.51
C LYS A 131 0.61 -2.65 21.58
N ASN A 132 0.08 -1.42 21.46
CA ASN A 132 0.37 -0.27 22.31
C ASN A 132 1.86 0.13 22.34
N GLN A 133 2.56 -0.08 21.24
CA GLN A 133 3.96 0.30 21.09
C GLN A 133 4.10 1.59 20.29
N THR A 134 4.98 2.49 20.72
CA THR A 134 5.32 3.70 19.97
C THR A 134 6.20 3.34 18.78
N VAL A 135 5.66 3.55 17.58
CA VAL A 135 6.30 3.22 16.30
C VAL A 135 6.13 4.35 15.29
N ASN A 136 6.84 4.25 14.18
CA ASN A 136 6.71 5.13 13.03
C ASN A 136 6.53 4.26 11.77
N TYR A 137 5.90 4.81 10.73
CA TYR A 137 6.00 4.23 9.39
C TYR A 137 7.03 5.00 8.56
N PHE A 138 7.84 4.22 7.84
CA PHE A 138 8.89 4.68 6.96
C PHE A 138 8.45 4.41 5.52
N LEU A 139 8.40 5.46 4.71
CA LEU A 139 8.21 5.36 3.27
C LEU A 139 9.58 5.36 2.62
N VAL A 140 9.99 4.23 2.04
CA VAL A 140 11.35 4.05 1.50
C VAL A 140 11.26 3.70 0.03
N ILE A 141 12.00 4.45 -0.79
CA ILE A 141 12.26 4.12 -2.19
C ILE A 141 13.69 3.58 -2.29
N ILE A 142 13.82 2.33 -2.73
CA ILE A 142 15.11 1.66 -2.93
C ILE A 142 15.41 1.47 -4.41
N LYS A 143 16.69 1.53 -4.75
CA LYS A 143 17.21 1.11 -6.04
C LYS A 143 17.95 -0.21 -5.89
N THR A 144 17.80 -1.10 -6.86
CA THR A 144 18.30 -2.47 -6.77
C THR A 144 19.20 -2.85 -7.95
N LYS A 145 19.94 -3.94 -7.78
CA LYS A 145 20.59 -4.69 -8.88
C LYS A 145 19.92 -6.06 -9.02
N PRO A 146 19.46 -6.47 -10.22
CA PRO A 146 19.38 -5.66 -11.45
C PRO A 146 18.40 -4.49 -11.33
N ILE A 147 18.51 -3.51 -12.24
CA ILE A 147 17.87 -2.19 -12.09
C ILE A 147 16.35 -2.30 -11.92
N ALA A 148 15.90 -2.03 -10.70
CA ALA A 148 14.52 -1.74 -10.37
C ALA A 148 14.46 -0.69 -9.27
N MET A 149 13.36 0.05 -9.23
CA MET A 149 13.06 0.96 -8.15
C MET A 149 11.77 0.52 -7.47
N PHE A 150 11.84 0.30 -6.17
CA PHE A 150 10.71 -0.15 -5.37
C PHE A 150 10.40 0.85 -4.27
N GLU A 151 9.12 1.10 -4.05
CA GLU A 151 8.59 1.84 -2.93
C GLU A 151 7.87 0.88 -1.97
N ALA A 152 8.11 1.05 -0.68
CA ALA A 152 7.41 0.31 0.35
C ALA A 152 7.22 1.17 1.60
N THR A 153 6.17 0.85 2.37
CA THR A 153 5.93 1.44 3.68
C THR A 153 6.16 0.38 4.76
N VAL A 154 7.03 0.68 5.73
CA VAL A 154 7.41 -0.26 6.80
C VAL A 154 7.20 0.39 8.16
N GLU A 155 6.47 -0.28 9.05
CA GLU A 155 6.35 0.07 10.47
C GLU A 155 7.61 -0.42 11.21
N ALA A 156 8.23 0.49 11.96
CA ALA A 156 9.41 0.20 12.77
C ALA A 156 9.52 1.13 13.99
N HIS A 157 10.35 0.74 14.95
CA HIS A 157 10.76 1.60 16.06
C HIS A 157 11.88 2.57 15.63
N LEU A 158 11.88 3.78 16.19
CA LEU A 158 12.89 4.80 15.89
C LEU A 158 14.28 4.44 16.42
N GLU A 159 14.30 3.86 17.62
CA GLU A 159 15.48 3.34 18.29
C GLU A 159 15.58 1.86 17.95
N LEU A 160 16.08 1.54 16.76
CA LEU A 160 16.47 0.16 16.50
C LEU A 160 17.74 -0.14 17.28
N ASP A 161 17.68 -1.18 18.09
CA ASP A 161 18.87 -1.91 18.52
C ASP A 161 19.63 -2.35 17.25
N PRO A 162 20.95 -2.13 17.13
CA PRO A 162 21.76 -2.65 16.04
C PRO A 162 21.63 -4.17 15.82
N GLU A 163 21.18 -4.91 16.84
CA GLU A 163 20.87 -6.34 16.77
C GLU A 163 19.38 -6.67 16.53
N ALA A 164 18.57 -5.66 16.17
CA ALA A 164 17.15 -5.82 15.90
C ALA A 164 16.89 -6.88 14.81
N ASP A 165 16.31 -8.00 15.24
CA ASP A 165 15.80 -9.08 14.41
C ASP A 165 14.68 -8.58 13.45
N ASP A 166 14.43 -9.32 12.37
CA ASP A 166 13.38 -9.03 11.37
C ASP A 166 11.99 -8.84 12.00
N ASN A 167 11.78 -9.36 13.22
CA ASN A 167 10.57 -9.22 14.02
C ASN A 167 10.21 -7.76 14.40
N ASN A 168 11.15 -6.82 14.26
CA ASN A 168 10.94 -5.40 14.55
C ASN A 168 10.39 -4.60 13.35
N PHE A 169 10.31 -5.24 12.18
CA PHE A 169 9.77 -4.63 10.97
C PHE A 169 8.45 -5.26 10.56
N LYS A 170 7.50 -4.42 10.18
CA LYS A 170 6.24 -4.88 9.63
C LYS A 170 5.94 -4.12 8.34
N LEU A 171 5.82 -4.86 7.25
CA LEU A 171 5.39 -4.30 5.97
C LEU A 171 3.95 -3.81 6.09
N LEU A 172 3.70 -2.55 5.73
CA LEU A 172 2.40 -1.91 5.78
C LEU A 172 1.80 -1.77 4.37
N GLY A 173 1.59 -2.89 3.70
CA GLY A 173 0.90 -2.98 2.41
C GLY A 173 1.73 -3.76 1.42
N ASP A 174 1.58 -3.41 0.15
CA ASP A 174 2.33 -4.02 -0.93
C ASP A 174 3.66 -3.30 -1.17
N ILE A 175 4.57 -3.97 -1.86
CA ILE A 175 5.80 -3.38 -2.38
C ILE A 175 5.54 -3.03 -3.84
N THR A 176 5.67 -1.76 -4.20
CA THR A 176 5.31 -1.26 -5.52
C THR A 176 6.56 -0.92 -6.31
N ARG A 177 6.64 -1.39 -7.56
CA ARG A 177 7.70 -0.93 -8.48
C ARG A 177 7.30 0.39 -9.11
N VAL A 178 8.19 1.38 -8.97
CA VAL A 178 7.93 2.77 -9.40
C VAL A 178 8.59 3.11 -10.75
N ASN A 179 9.46 2.24 -11.26
CA ASN A 179 10.04 2.40 -12.60
C ASN A 179 9.39 1.45 -13.64
N ARG A 180 9.52 1.80 -14.93
CA ARG A 180 9.02 0.98 -16.04
C ARG A 180 9.58 -0.44 -15.96
N TYR A 181 8.69 -1.43 -16.12
CA TYR A 181 9.03 -2.86 -15.96
C TYR A 181 8.54 -3.76 -17.09
N ALA A 182 7.73 -3.24 -18.02
CA ALA A 182 7.09 -4.02 -19.07
C ALA A 182 8.07 -4.88 -19.89
N ASP A 183 9.23 -4.31 -20.22
CA ASP A 183 10.25 -4.95 -21.07
C ASP A 183 11.06 -6.01 -20.30
N ASN A 184 10.95 -6.02 -18.97
CA ASN A 184 11.79 -6.80 -18.07
C ASN A 184 11.00 -7.81 -17.24
N SER A 185 9.67 -7.84 -17.31
CA SER A 185 8.83 -8.69 -16.47
C SER A 185 8.34 -9.98 -17.17
N HIS A 186 8.98 -10.37 -18.28
CA HIS A 186 8.55 -11.50 -19.11
C HIS A 186 8.79 -12.89 -18.52
N CYS A 187 9.50 -12.98 -17.38
CA CYS A 187 9.72 -14.26 -16.67
C CYS A 187 8.43 -14.77 -15.97
N ILE A 188 7.36 -13.96 -15.95
CA ILE A 188 6.06 -14.37 -15.42
C ILE A 188 4.92 -13.92 -16.33
N GLU A 189 3.91 -14.77 -16.49
CA GLU A 189 2.68 -14.42 -17.21
C GLU A 189 1.65 -13.76 -16.30
N ASN A 190 1.66 -14.10 -15.00
CA ASN A 190 0.75 -13.56 -14.01
C ASN A 190 0.86 -12.03 -13.89
N GLY A 191 -0.20 -11.34 -14.32
CA GLY A 191 -0.24 -9.88 -14.35
C GLY A 191 -0.04 -9.20 -12.99
N VAL A 192 -0.44 -9.87 -11.90
CA VAL A 192 -0.30 -9.35 -10.52
C VAL A 192 1.16 -9.25 -10.11
N LEU A 193 2.02 -10.12 -10.63
CA LEU A 193 3.43 -10.22 -10.22
C LEU A 193 4.38 -9.51 -11.18
N LYS A 194 3.90 -9.09 -12.35
CA LYS A 194 4.72 -8.40 -13.34
C LYS A 194 5.35 -7.13 -12.79
N ASN A 195 4.67 -6.44 -11.88
CA ASN A 195 5.21 -5.25 -11.24
C ASN A 195 6.41 -5.56 -10.31
N ILE A 196 6.61 -6.79 -9.81
CA ILE A 196 7.68 -7.09 -8.86
C ILE A 196 8.90 -7.75 -9.52
N VAL A 197 8.74 -8.46 -10.65
CA VAL A 197 9.79 -9.34 -11.19
C VAL A 197 10.66 -8.69 -12.27
N THR A 198 11.89 -9.20 -12.42
CA THR A 198 12.78 -8.91 -13.55
C THR A 198 13.32 -10.23 -14.13
N VAL A 199 13.40 -10.35 -15.45
CA VAL A 199 13.89 -11.54 -16.16
C VAL A 199 15.35 -11.78 -15.81
N MET A 200 15.72 -13.05 -15.65
CA MET A 200 17.11 -13.44 -15.48
C MET A 200 17.88 -13.21 -16.78
N ILE A 201 18.69 -12.14 -16.83
CA ILE A 201 19.63 -11.94 -17.93
C ILE A 201 20.81 -12.88 -17.68
N LEU A 202 20.82 -14.02 -18.37
CA LEU A 202 22.03 -14.83 -18.49
C LEU A 202 23.03 -13.98 -19.27
N LEU A 203 24.00 -13.38 -18.57
CA LEU A 203 25.19 -12.89 -19.22
C LEU A 203 25.89 -14.12 -19.79
N VAL A 204 25.70 -14.35 -21.08
CA VAL A 204 26.52 -15.28 -21.86
C VAL A 204 27.89 -14.63 -21.95
N TRP A 205 28.80 -15.06 -21.06
CA TRP A 205 30.24 -14.76 -21.16
C TRP A 205 30.90 -15.83 -22.01
#